data_AF-A0A7C9TSZ7-F1
#
_entry.id   AF-A0A7C9TSZ7-F1
#
_cell.length_a   1.000
_cell.length_b   1.000
_cell.length_c   1.000
_cell.angle_alpha   90.00
_cell.angle_beta   90.00
_cell.angle_gamma   90.00
#
_symmetry.space_group_name_H-M   'P 1'
#
loop_
_entity.id
_entity.type
_entity.pdbx_description
1 polymer ?
#
loop_
_entity_poly.entity_id
_entity_poly.type
_entity_poly.pdbx_seq_one_letter_code
_entity_poly.pdbx_strand_id
1 'polypeptide(L)'
;MTLLKLTAAQSLRTPTVNPYAGEPIANWESYANISPQASNGGDQASGEDNSNPPTYIYSSFGVVRPVFPSLSIEKEFYQIAPPDSPTPPSKELLFEVVSQTENLYLARQLCWVLTIAQIDSYILEPTSEAQLLYLIAAIRQVQNPLNQPVITAIGSLGKMAPSGACNGLELPIVSASKLSYVSPNQFIRAIVEELDSSSEENALTVVGKLWSLAINPGNTEKYRALNFVLTDYLDVYLESYKLLYPTNTSDPTYELTGIRTTPALLQGNQKIYNVIFSYQPTSTGVSKEKYCQVDVTTEFPYIVMPFADYIASYN
;
A
#
# COMPACT_ATOMS: atom_id res chain seq x y z
N MET A 1 -7.17 14.01 3.46
CA MET A 1 -6.77 13.36 2.20
C MET A 1 -8.03 13.16 1.40
N THR A 2 -8.07 13.64 0.16
CA THR A 2 -9.23 13.48 -0.72
C THR A 2 -9.14 12.09 -1.34
N LEU A 3 -10.14 11.23 -1.12
CA LEU A 3 -10.25 9.95 -1.83
C LEU A 3 -10.47 10.27 -3.32
N LEU A 4 -9.61 9.72 -4.17
CA LEU A 4 -9.63 10.08 -5.59
C LEU A 4 -10.61 9.17 -6.33
N LYS A 5 -11.55 9.77 -7.07
CA LYS A 5 -12.14 9.15 -8.25
C LYS A 5 -11.08 9.17 -9.34
N LEU A 6 -10.15 8.22 -9.26
CA LEU A 6 -9.07 8.08 -10.24
C LEU A 6 -9.71 7.70 -11.58
N THR A 7 -9.67 8.62 -12.54
CA THR A 7 -10.04 8.31 -13.92
C THR A 7 -8.76 8.05 -14.70
N ALA A 8 -8.73 6.96 -15.49
CA ALA A 8 -7.57 6.59 -16.31
C ALA A 8 -7.16 7.69 -17.33
N ALA A 9 -8.02 8.69 -17.56
CA ALA A 9 -7.85 9.72 -18.59
C ALA A 9 -7.09 10.98 -18.13
N GLN A 10 -6.67 11.11 -16.86
CA GLN A 10 -5.97 12.31 -16.37
C GLN A 10 -4.45 12.28 -16.64
N SER A 11 -4.04 11.91 -17.85
CA SER A 11 -2.66 12.04 -18.30
C SER A 11 -2.49 13.28 -19.17
N LEU A 12 -1.67 14.23 -18.72
CA LEU A 12 -1.19 15.35 -19.55
C LEU A 12 -0.13 14.91 -20.58
N ARG A 13 0.36 13.67 -20.48
CA ARG A 13 1.27 13.09 -21.46
C ARG A 13 0.44 12.46 -22.57
N THR A 14 0.52 13.02 -23.78
CA THR A 14 0.12 12.32 -24.99
C THR A 14 0.95 11.03 -25.05
N PRO A 15 0.33 9.84 -25.09
CA PRO A 15 1.10 8.65 -25.42
C PRO A 15 1.71 8.91 -26.80
N THR A 16 3.03 8.78 -26.91
CA THR A 16 3.67 8.60 -28.21
C THR A 16 3.09 7.31 -28.77
N VAL A 17 2.06 7.48 -29.60
CA VAL A 17 1.37 6.42 -30.32
C VAL A 17 2.44 5.55 -30.96
N ASN A 18 2.49 4.27 -30.58
CA ASN A 18 3.06 3.25 -31.44
C ASN A 18 1.88 2.75 -32.30
N PRO A 19 1.74 3.21 -33.55
CA PRO A 19 0.60 2.85 -34.38
C PRO A 19 0.87 1.47 -34.95
N TYR A 20 0.59 0.41 -34.18
CA TYR A 20 0.37 -0.89 -34.80
C TYR A 20 -1.04 -0.90 -35.38
N ALA A 21 -1.20 -0.20 -36.50
CA ALA A 21 -2.23 -0.51 -37.48
C ALA A 21 -1.86 -1.86 -38.08
N GLY A 22 -2.77 -2.82 -38.00
CA GLY A 22 -2.56 -4.14 -38.53
C GLY A 22 -2.24 -4.10 -40.03
N GLU A 23 -1.12 -4.71 -40.40
CA GLU A 23 -0.97 -5.34 -41.71
C GLU A 23 -0.47 -6.77 -41.52
N PRO A 24 -0.91 -7.71 -42.37
CA PRO A 24 -0.60 -9.12 -42.22
C PRO A 24 0.75 -9.49 -42.84
N ILE A 25 1.10 -10.75 -42.57
CA ILE A 25 2.12 -11.62 -43.18
C ILE A 25 3.58 -11.42 -42.74
N ALA A 26 4.15 -12.48 -42.14
CA ALA A 26 5.47 -12.96 -42.53
C ALA A 26 5.70 -14.40 -42.05
N ASN A 27 5.56 -15.38 -42.96
CA ASN A 27 6.36 -16.59 -42.89
C ASN A 27 7.78 -16.23 -43.37
N TRP A 28 8.80 -16.47 -42.54
CA TRP A 28 10.13 -16.85 -43.02
C TRP A 28 10.91 -17.51 -41.88
N GLU A 29 11.30 -18.74 -42.15
CA GLU A 29 12.38 -19.45 -41.48
C GLU A 29 13.73 -18.74 -41.69
N SER A 30 14.74 -19.16 -40.93
CA SER A 30 16.17 -18.78 -40.97
C SER A 30 16.45 -17.38 -40.41
N TYR A 31 17.22 -17.20 -39.33
CA TYR A 31 18.60 -17.62 -39.18
C TYR A 31 18.94 -18.17 -37.79
N ALA A 32 19.77 -19.20 -37.83
CA ALA A 32 20.45 -19.80 -36.71
C ALA A 32 21.68 -19.00 -36.26
N ASN A 33 22.14 -19.33 -35.05
CA ASN A 33 23.49 -19.22 -34.51
C ASN A 33 24.01 -17.82 -34.15
N ILE A 34 24.12 -17.55 -32.83
CA ILE A 34 25.41 -17.39 -32.13
C ILE A 34 25.29 -17.96 -30.69
N SER A 35 26.18 -18.89 -30.34
CA SER A 35 26.33 -19.57 -29.04
C SER A 35 27.11 -18.72 -28.01
N PRO A 36 27.19 -19.13 -26.72
CA PRO A 36 27.63 -18.28 -25.60
C PRO A 36 29.16 -18.25 -25.46
N GLN A 37 29.72 -17.14 -24.97
CA GLN A 37 31.12 -17.10 -24.53
C GLN A 37 31.22 -17.02 -23.01
N ALA A 38 31.94 -17.99 -22.46
CA ALA A 38 32.44 -18.02 -21.09
C ALA A 38 33.91 -17.53 -21.03
N SER A 39 34.19 -16.76 -19.98
CA SER A 39 35.42 -16.57 -19.18
C SER A 39 36.79 -16.31 -19.85
N ASN A 40 37.44 -15.19 -19.46
CA ASN A 40 38.76 -15.21 -18.79
C ASN A 40 39.10 -13.85 -18.14
N GLY A 41 39.79 -13.91 -17.00
CA GLY A 41 39.92 -12.81 -16.02
C GLY A 41 41.04 -11.79 -16.22
N GLY A 42 41.06 -10.83 -15.28
CA GLY A 42 42.08 -9.81 -15.09
C GLY A 42 41.59 -8.74 -14.11
N ASP A 43 42.25 -8.67 -12.94
CA ASP A 43 42.01 -7.67 -11.88
C ASP A 43 42.02 -6.23 -12.40
N GLN A 44 40.94 -5.49 -12.13
CA GLN A 44 41.01 -4.05 -11.85
C GLN A 44 39.79 -3.63 -11.01
N ALA A 45 40.10 -3.05 -9.85
CA ALA A 45 39.13 -2.49 -8.93
C ALA A 45 38.48 -1.23 -9.53
N SER A 46 37.19 -1.35 -9.85
CA SER A 46 36.25 -0.24 -9.89
C SER A 46 34.95 -0.76 -9.31
N GLY A 47 34.47 -0.13 -8.24
CA GLY A 47 33.16 -0.42 -7.65
C GLY A 47 32.06 -0.17 -8.66
N GLU A 48 31.71 -1.21 -9.40
CA GLU A 48 30.43 -1.28 -10.09
C GLU A 48 29.38 -1.50 -9.01
N ASP A 49 28.73 -0.39 -8.65
CA ASP A 49 27.41 -0.45 -8.03
C ASP A 49 26.54 -1.23 -9.01
N ASN A 50 26.41 -2.54 -8.78
CA ASN A 50 25.42 -3.40 -9.43
C ASN A 50 24.07 -2.85 -8.99
N SER A 51 23.66 -1.75 -9.60
CA SER A 51 22.43 -1.02 -9.30
C SER A 51 21.28 -1.86 -9.83
N ASN A 52 20.99 -2.95 -9.14
CA ASN A 52 19.71 -3.60 -9.23
C ASN A 52 18.66 -2.49 -9.08
N PRO A 53 17.65 -2.45 -9.97
CA PRO A 53 16.62 -1.44 -9.88
C PRO A 53 16.02 -1.44 -8.46
N PRO A 54 15.71 -0.27 -7.90
CA PRO A 54 15.23 -0.18 -6.52
C PRO A 54 13.97 -1.04 -6.34
N THR A 55 13.95 -1.82 -5.26
CA THR A 55 12.76 -2.56 -4.86
C THR A 55 11.79 -1.59 -4.21
N TYR A 56 10.73 -1.23 -4.92
CA TYR A 56 9.69 -0.35 -4.38
C TYR A 56 8.81 -1.08 -3.38
N ILE A 57 8.30 -0.33 -2.41
CA ILE A 57 7.32 -0.77 -1.42
C ILE A 57 6.09 0.12 -1.49
N TYR A 58 4.93 -0.50 -1.32
CA TYR A 58 3.67 0.17 -1.04
C TYR A 58 3.04 -0.62 0.09
N SER A 59 3.42 -0.30 1.31
CA SER A 59 2.87 -0.96 2.49
C SER A 59 1.70 -0.13 3.00
N SER A 60 0.52 -0.71 3.01
CA SER A 60 -0.65 -0.13 3.65
C SER A 60 -1.10 -1.01 4.81
N PHE A 61 -2.10 -0.53 5.55
CA PHE A 61 -2.72 -1.29 6.63
C PHE A 61 -1.84 -1.60 7.85
N GLY A 62 -0.78 -0.80 8.06
CA GLY A 62 0.13 -0.94 9.20
C GLY A 62 -0.13 0.07 10.33
N VAL A 63 0.27 -0.31 11.54
CA VAL A 63 0.28 0.56 12.72
C VAL A 63 1.72 0.93 13.03
N VAL A 64 1.96 2.22 13.30
CA VAL A 64 3.28 2.71 13.67
C VAL A 64 3.47 2.61 15.18
N ARG A 65 4.64 2.16 15.59
CA ARG A 65 5.09 2.09 16.99
C ARG A 65 6.47 2.74 17.12
N PRO A 66 6.67 3.67 18.06
CA PRO A 66 7.98 4.21 18.34
C PRO A 66 8.76 3.23 19.22
N VAL A 67 10.06 3.12 18.96
CA VAL A 67 11.01 2.32 19.73
C VAL A 67 12.17 3.22 20.13
N PHE A 68 12.51 3.22 21.42
CA PHE A 68 13.73 3.87 21.89
C PHE A 68 14.94 3.09 21.38
N PRO A 69 15.85 3.71 20.60
CA PRO A 69 17.00 3.00 20.03
C PRO A 69 18.06 2.66 21.08
N SER A 70 18.14 3.44 22.16
CA SER A 70 19.13 3.29 23.23
C SER A 70 18.58 3.79 24.57
N LEU A 71 19.22 3.33 25.66
CA LEU A 71 18.92 3.77 27.02
C LEU A 71 19.06 5.30 27.19
N SER A 72 19.99 5.94 26.46
CA SER A 72 20.18 7.39 26.56
C SER A 72 18.93 8.15 26.08
N ILE A 73 18.34 7.73 24.95
CA ILE A 73 17.13 8.37 24.40
C ILE A 73 15.92 8.07 25.29
N GLU A 74 15.82 6.84 25.82
CA GLU A 74 14.80 6.49 26.80
C GLU A 74 14.90 7.37 28.06
N LYS A 75 16.10 7.55 28.61
CA LYS A 75 16.30 8.40 29.80
C LYS A 75 16.04 9.87 29.54
N GLU A 76 16.38 10.37 28.36
CA GLU A 76 16.02 11.73 27.96
C GLU A 76 14.50 11.92 27.93
N PHE A 77 13.75 10.96 27.37
CA PHE A 77 12.29 10.99 27.39
C PHE A 77 11.73 11.08 28.82
N TYR A 78 12.22 10.25 29.75
CA TYR A 78 11.75 10.26 31.14
C TYR A 78 12.18 11.47 31.97
N GLN A 79 13.19 12.24 31.53
CA GLN A 79 13.52 13.52 32.18
C GLN A 79 12.49 14.61 31.88
N ILE A 80 11.77 14.48 30.76
CA ILE A 80 10.75 15.42 30.29
C ILE A 80 9.35 14.94 30.69
N ALA A 81 9.13 13.63 30.73
CA ALA A 81 7.87 13.03 31.13
C ALA A 81 7.53 13.33 32.62
N PRO A 82 6.25 13.28 33.01
CA PRO A 82 5.85 13.43 34.41
C PRO A 82 6.59 12.44 35.34
N PRO A 83 6.96 12.83 36.57
CA PRO A 83 7.79 12.01 37.47
C PRO A 83 7.28 10.61 37.79
N ASP A 84 5.95 10.40 37.76
CA ASP A 84 5.29 9.13 38.06
C ASP A 84 4.86 8.36 36.80
N SER A 85 5.51 8.63 35.67
CA SER A 85 5.20 7.99 34.38
C SER A 85 5.46 6.47 34.42
N PRO A 86 4.57 5.63 33.86
CA PRO A 86 4.76 4.19 33.82
C PRO A 86 5.93 3.79 32.91
N THR A 87 6.55 2.65 33.22
CA THR A 87 7.57 1.99 32.39
C THR A 87 7.09 0.58 32.02
N PRO A 88 6.88 0.25 30.72
CA PRO A 88 7.04 1.11 29.53
C PRO A 88 5.96 2.22 29.45
N PRO A 89 6.22 3.31 28.70
CA PRO A 89 5.26 4.40 28.57
C PRO A 89 4.06 3.98 27.71
N SER A 90 2.87 4.50 28.03
CA SER A 90 1.68 4.32 27.19
C SER A 90 1.83 5.07 25.86
N LYS A 91 1.03 4.69 24.85
CA LYS A 91 1.03 5.41 23.55
C LYS A 91 0.59 6.87 23.71
N GLU A 92 -0.32 7.12 24.65
CA GLU A 92 -0.84 8.44 25.01
C GLU A 92 0.25 9.31 25.59
N LEU A 93 1.01 8.78 26.55
CA LEU A 93 2.13 9.51 27.15
C LEU A 93 3.22 9.77 26.11
N LEU A 94 3.55 8.78 25.29
CA LEU A 94 4.48 8.94 24.18
C LEU A 94 4.03 10.08 23.26
N PHE A 95 2.78 10.05 22.81
CA PHE A 95 2.21 11.09 21.96
C PHE A 95 2.24 12.47 22.63
N GLU A 96 1.82 12.57 23.89
CA GLU A 96 1.77 13.81 24.65
C GLU A 96 3.15 14.48 24.74
N VAL A 97 4.20 13.72 25.01
CA VAL A 97 5.57 14.26 25.13
C VAL A 97 6.14 14.59 23.76
N VAL A 98 6.11 13.67 22.79
CA VAL A 98 6.82 13.82 21.51
C VAL A 98 6.09 14.70 20.50
N SER A 99 4.81 15.02 20.72
CA SER A 99 4.05 15.95 19.90
C SER A 99 4.33 17.42 20.21
N GLN A 100 4.99 17.72 21.34
CA GLN A 100 5.38 19.08 21.68
C GLN A 100 6.53 19.54 20.78
N THR A 101 6.42 20.77 20.27
CA THR A 101 7.40 21.35 19.33
C THR A 101 8.83 21.34 19.88
N GLU A 102 9.00 21.63 21.18
CA GLU A 102 10.29 21.60 21.88
C GLU A 102 10.92 20.20 21.95
N ASN A 103 10.11 19.14 21.89
CA ASN A 103 10.54 17.75 22.02
C ASN A 103 10.68 17.04 20.66
N LEU A 104 10.51 17.72 19.53
CA LEU A 104 10.63 17.10 18.21
C LEU A 104 12.03 16.52 17.95
N TYR A 105 13.06 16.98 18.66
CA TYR A 105 14.38 16.36 18.58
C TYR A 105 14.35 14.90 19.07
N LEU A 106 13.58 14.58 20.12
CA LEU A 106 13.39 13.20 20.57
C LEU A 106 12.68 12.37 19.53
N ALA A 107 11.62 12.90 18.92
CA ALA A 107 10.87 12.21 17.89
C ALA A 107 11.75 11.81 16.69
N ARG A 108 12.75 12.64 16.33
CA ARG A 108 13.75 12.32 15.29
C ARG A 108 14.70 11.19 15.67
N GLN A 109 14.93 10.98 16.97
CA GLN A 109 15.81 9.93 17.49
C GLN A 109 15.07 8.60 17.70
N LEU A 110 13.75 8.56 17.60
CA LEU A 110 13.00 7.31 17.76
C LEU A 110 13.09 6.46 16.49
N CYS A 111 13.15 5.14 16.67
CA CYS A 111 12.92 4.21 15.58
C CYS A 111 11.42 4.04 15.37
N TRP A 112 10.93 4.43 14.19
CA TRP A 112 9.52 4.31 13.84
C TRP A 112 9.27 2.97 13.16
N VAL A 113 8.76 2.02 13.91
CA VAL A 113 8.51 0.66 13.42
C VAL A 113 7.10 0.57 12.84
N LEU A 114 6.99 0.10 11.60
CA LEU A 114 5.72 -0.25 10.97
C LEU A 114 5.40 -1.71 11.26
N THR A 115 4.33 -1.93 12.01
CA THR A 115 3.81 -3.25 12.36
C THR A 115 2.61 -3.56 11.48
N ILE A 116 2.66 -4.68 10.76
CA ILE A 116 1.59 -5.16 9.87
C ILE A 116 1.09 -6.48 10.43
N ALA A 117 -0.21 -6.63 10.68
CA ALA A 117 -0.78 -7.85 11.25
C ALA A 117 -0.12 -8.30 12.57
N GLN A 118 0.29 -7.35 13.43
CA GLN A 118 1.05 -7.60 14.67
C GLN A 118 2.49 -8.10 14.46
N ILE A 119 3.03 -8.00 13.25
CA ILE A 119 4.41 -8.35 12.91
C ILE A 119 5.18 -7.08 12.57
N ASP A 120 6.23 -6.78 13.33
CA ASP A 120 7.16 -5.70 13.04
C ASP A 120 7.84 -6.00 11.69
N SER A 121 7.58 -5.15 10.70
CA SER A 121 7.89 -5.45 9.30
C SER A 121 8.93 -4.50 8.71
N TYR A 122 8.88 -3.21 9.07
CA TYR A 122 9.76 -2.18 8.52
C TYR A 122 10.16 -1.16 9.57
N ILE A 123 11.31 -0.52 9.38
CA ILE A 123 11.67 0.73 10.05
C ILE A 123 11.44 1.87 9.05
N LEU A 124 10.61 2.84 9.43
CA LEU A 124 10.32 4.03 8.65
C LEU A 124 11.29 5.14 9.05
N GLU A 125 12.07 5.63 8.10
CA GLU A 125 12.96 6.76 8.31
C GLU A 125 12.30 8.04 7.74
N PRO A 126 11.89 9.00 8.59
CA PRO A 126 11.30 10.24 8.11
C PRO A 126 12.37 11.11 7.45
N THR A 127 12.17 11.45 6.18
CA THR A 127 13.10 12.29 5.40
C THR A 127 12.78 13.79 5.47
N SER A 128 11.65 14.14 6.08
CA SER A 128 11.18 15.52 6.24
C SER A 128 10.42 15.70 7.55
N GLU A 129 10.27 16.95 7.98
CA GLU A 129 9.48 17.29 9.17
C GLU A 129 8.00 16.93 9.01
N ALA A 130 7.42 17.10 7.82
CA ALA A 130 6.05 16.69 7.54
C ALA A 130 5.86 15.18 7.75
N GLN A 131 6.80 14.36 7.28
CA GLN A 131 6.79 12.91 7.50
C GLN A 131 6.91 12.54 8.98
N LEU A 132 7.78 13.22 9.72
CA LEU A 132 7.90 13.04 11.17
C LEU A 132 6.58 13.33 11.88
N LEU A 133 5.92 14.44 11.54
CA LEU A 133 4.63 14.82 12.11
C LEU A 133 3.53 13.79 11.79
N TYR A 134 3.55 13.17 10.59
CA TYR A 134 2.64 12.06 10.28
C TYR A 134 2.87 10.84 11.18
N LEU A 135 4.12 10.48 11.45
CA LEU A 135 4.46 9.35 12.34
C LEU A 135 4.04 9.63 13.79
N ILE A 136 4.25 10.86 14.27
CA ILE A 136 3.77 11.30 15.58
C ILE A 136 2.23 11.26 15.62
N ALA A 137 1.55 11.77 14.60
CA ALA A 137 0.09 11.73 14.54
C ALA A 137 -0.47 10.29 14.52
N ALA A 138 0.29 9.33 13.97
CA ALA A 138 -0.12 7.93 13.87
C ALA A 138 -0.23 7.22 15.24
N ILE A 139 0.58 7.64 16.22
CA ILE A 139 0.60 7.02 17.55
C ILE A 139 -0.48 7.59 18.48
N ARG A 140 -1.18 8.63 18.04
CA ARG A 140 -2.31 9.23 18.78
C ARG A 140 -3.41 8.19 18.96
N GLN A 141 -3.85 8.01 20.20
CA GLN A 141 -5.05 7.24 20.49
C GLN A 141 -6.30 8.06 20.15
N VAL A 142 -7.26 7.42 19.46
CA VAL A 142 -8.57 8.01 19.17
C VAL A 142 -9.66 7.24 19.88
N GLN A 143 -10.68 7.95 20.34
CA GLN A 143 -11.82 7.35 21.07
C GLN A 143 -12.64 6.41 20.19
N ASN A 144 -12.81 6.74 18.91
CA ASN A 144 -13.51 5.90 17.95
C ASN A 144 -12.49 5.12 17.10
N PRO A 145 -12.45 3.77 17.20
CA PRO A 145 -11.54 2.94 16.40
C PRO A 145 -11.65 3.15 14.89
N LEU A 146 -12.81 3.54 14.37
CA LEU A 146 -13.01 3.84 12.95
C LEU A 146 -12.24 5.08 12.47
N ASN A 147 -11.81 5.93 13.40
CA ASN A 147 -10.95 7.07 13.15
C ASN A 147 -9.47 6.75 13.36
N GLN A 148 -9.12 5.53 13.78
CA GLN A 148 -7.72 5.20 14.04
C GLN A 148 -6.96 5.29 12.71
N PRO A 149 -5.95 6.18 12.60
CA PRO A 149 -5.17 6.29 11.40
C PRO A 149 -4.38 5.01 11.17
N VAL A 150 -4.40 4.56 9.94
CA VAL A 150 -3.61 3.43 9.47
C VAL A 150 -2.63 3.95 8.43
N ILE A 151 -1.35 3.61 8.61
CA ILE A 151 -0.28 4.24 7.83
C ILE A 151 -0.10 3.52 6.51
N THR A 152 0.08 4.33 5.47
CA THR A 152 0.51 3.93 4.14
C THR A 152 1.90 4.51 3.89
N ALA A 153 2.86 3.63 3.62
CA ALA A 153 4.24 3.97 3.29
C ALA A 153 4.54 3.57 1.85
N ILE A 154 4.92 4.56 1.04
CA ILE A 154 5.35 4.39 -0.34
C ILE A 154 6.81 4.86 -0.42
N GLY A 155 7.67 4.00 -0.95
CA GLY A 155 9.10 4.23 -0.90
C GLY A 155 9.92 3.20 -1.64
N SER A 156 11.23 3.26 -1.43
CA SER A 156 12.18 2.20 -1.78
C SER A 156 12.62 1.43 -0.53
N LEU A 157 12.71 0.11 -0.65
CA LEU A 157 13.29 -0.76 0.35
C LEU A 157 14.81 -0.56 0.38
N GLY A 158 15.33 -0.18 1.53
CA GLY A 158 16.75 0.01 1.79
C GLY A 158 17.39 -1.22 2.43
N LYS A 159 18.55 -0.99 3.06
CA LYS A 159 19.30 -2.01 3.81
C LYS A 159 18.57 -2.43 5.08
N MET A 160 18.96 -3.58 5.61
CA MET A 160 18.59 -3.99 6.97
C MET A 160 19.18 -3.01 7.98
N ALA A 161 18.39 -2.65 9.00
CA ALA A 161 18.88 -1.88 10.11
C ALA A 161 20.01 -2.65 10.82
N PRO A 162 21.12 -1.98 11.14
CA PRO A 162 22.19 -2.63 11.89
C PRO A 162 21.70 -2.94 13.30
N SER A 163 22.20 -4.04 13.88
CA SER A 163 21.76 -4.55 15.19
C SER A 163 21.81 -3.51 16.33
N GLY A 164 22.66 -2.49 16.22
CA GLY A 164 22.77 -1.40 17.20
C GLY A 164 21.82 -0.20 17.01
N ALA A 165 21.08 -0.08 15.91
CA ALA A 165 20.34 1.16 15.59
C ALA A 165 18.96 1.28 16.24
N CYS A 166 18.25 0.17 16.46
CA CYS A 166 16.87 0.17 16.94
C CYS A 166 16.63 -0.86 18.05
N ASN A 167 17.48 -0.83 19.09
CA ASN A 167 17.41 -1.75 20.22
C ASN A 167 17.40 -3.24 19.81
N GLY A 168 18.28 -3.62 18.89
CA GLY A 168 18.39 -5.00 18.40
C GLY A 168 17.43 -5.38 17.27
N LEU A 169 16.54 -4.50 16.82
CA LEU A 169 15.65 -4.79 15.70
C LEU A 169 16.39 -4.80 14.36
N GLU A 170 16.46 -5.97 13.74
CA GLU A 170 17.00 -6.18 12.40
C GLU A 170 15.85 -6.23 11.38
N LEU A 171 15.34 -5.05 11.01
CA LEU A 171 14.27 -4.91 10.03
C LEU A 171 14.76 -4.10 8.82
N PRO A 172 14.20 -4.32 7.62
CA PRO A 172 14.51 -3.49 6.47
C PRO A 172 14.07 -2.04 6.70
N ILE A 173 14.93 -1.09 6.34
CA ILE A 173 14.65 0.34 6.40
C ILE A 173 13.91 0.74 5.14
N VAL A 174 12.83 1.51 5.27
CA VAL A 174 12.11 2.09 4.15
C VAL A 174 12.45 3.57 4.07
N SER A 175 13.06 3.96 2.96
CA SER A 175 13.17 5.38 2.59
C SER A 175 11.84 5.78 1.98
N ALA A 176 10.97 6.38 2.80
CA ALA A 176 9.62 6.72 2.38
C ALA A 176 9.62 8.02 1.58
N SER A 177 9.22 7.95 0.32
CA SER A 177 8.93 9.14 -0.50
C SER A 177 7.59 9.76 -0.11
N LYS A 178 6.62 8.93 0.29
CA LYS A 178 5.32 9.39 0.81
C LYS A 178 4.90 8.56 2.03
N LEU A 179 4.60 9.28 3.10
CA LEU A 179 3.85 8.77 4.24
C LEU A 179 2.49 9.46 4.26
N SER A 180 1.44 8.66 4.37
CA SER A 180 0.09 9.15 4.57
C SER A 180 -0.67 8.22 5.51
N TYR A 181 -1.80 8.68 6.01
CA TYR A 181 -2.71 7.84 6.78
C TYR A 181 -4.08 7.80 6.12
N VAL A 182 -4.75 6.68 6.30
CA VAL A 182 -6.14 6.47 5.91
C VAL A 182 -6.90 5.91 7.11
N SER A 183 -8.18 6.23 7.23
CA SER A 183 -9.04 5.66 8.28
C SER A 183 -10.29 5.03 7.68
N PRO A 184 -10.85 3.98 8.30
CA PRO A 184 -12.11 3.38 7.85
C PRO A 184 -13.21 4.42 7.64
N ASN A 185 -13.32 5.39 8.57
CA ASN A 185 -14.34 6.43 8.52
C ASN A 185 -14.23 7.35 7.28
N GLN A 186 -13.04 7.52 6.68
CA GLN A 186 -12.91 8.27 5.43
C GLN A 186 -13.64 7.57 4.28
N PHE A 187 -13.51 6.25 4.17
CA PHE A 187 -14.22 5.47 3.16
C PHE A 187 -15.71 5.35 3.45
N ILE A 188 -16.10 5.13 4.73
CA ILE A 188 -17.51 5.04 5.12
C ILE A 188 -18.26 6.30 4.70
N ARG A 189 -17.72 7.48 5.04
CA ARG A 189 -18.32 8.77 4.66
C ARG A 189 -18.40 8.94 3.15
N ALA A 190 -17.33 8.62 2.42
CA ALA A 190 -17.32 8.73 0.97
C ALA A 190 -18.35 7.80 0.30
N ILE A 191 -18.54 6.58 0.80
CA ILE A 191 -19.57 5.66 0.30
C ILE A 191 -20.98 6.22 0.55
N VAL A 192 -21.24 6.69 1.78
CA VAL A 192 -22.53 7.26 2.17
C VAL A 192 -22.87 8.48 1.31
N GLU A 193 -21.91 9.39 1.13
CA GLU A 193 -22.06 10.60 0.33
C GLU A 193 -22.30 10.28 -1.16
N GLU A 194 -21.50 9.39 -1.75
CA GLU A 194 -21.56 9.09 -3.19
C GLU A 194 -22.76 8.25 -3.61
N LEU A 195 -23.28 7.40 -2.72
CA LEU A 195 -24.41 6.53 -3.02
C LEU A 195 -25.75 7.07 -2.50
N ASP A 196 -25.75 8.22 -1.84
CA ASP A 196 -26.91 8.75 -1.09
C ASP A 196 -27.51 7.65 -0.17
N SER A 197 -26.62 6.85 0.44
CA SER A 197 -26.99 5.71 1.26
C SER A 197 -27.20 6.14 2.71
N SER A 198 -28.27 5.67 3.34
CA SER A 198 -28.54 5.94 4.74
C SER A 198 -27.80 5.04 5.74
N SER A 199 -27.11 3.99 5.28
CA SER A 199 -26.52 2.97 6.17
C SER A 199 -25.00 3.05 6.27
N GLU A 200 -24.51 3.73 7.32
CA GLU A 200 -23.09 3.70 7.71
C GLU A 200 -22.63 2.29 8.10
N GLU A 201 -23.50 1.45 8.66
CA GLU A 201 -23.19 0.07 9.06
C GLU A 201 -22.89 -0.83 7.86
N ASN A 202 -23.66 -0.69 6.79
CA ASN A 202 -23.41 -1.39 5.53
C ASN A 202 -22.09 -0.93 4.90
N ALA A 203 -21.82 0.38 4.92
CA ALA A 203 -20.56 0.92 4.42
C ALA A 203 -19.36 0.44 5.25
N LEU A 204 -19.49 0.38 6.56
CA LEU A 204 -18.49 -0.19 7.47
C LEU A 204 -18.22 -1.67 7.15
N THR A 205 -19.27 -2.45 6.86
CA THR A 205 -19.13 -3.86 6.49
C THR A 205 -18.34 -4.03 5.20
N VAL A 206 -18.58 -3.20 4.18
CA VAL A 206 -17.81 -3.21 2.93
C VAL A 206 -16.34 -2.89 3.20
N VAL A 207 -16.07 -1.80 3.94
CA VAL A 207 -14.71 -1.38 4.26
C VAL A 207 -13.97 -2.46 5.04
N GLY A 208 -14.60 -3.02 6.07
CA GLY A 208 -14.03 -4.08 6.89
C GLY A 208 -13.72 -5.36 6.10
N LYS A 209 -14.61 -5.77 5.18
CA LYS A 209 -14.38 -6.93 4.30
C LYS A 209 -13.22 -6.70 3.33
N LEU A 210 -13.13 -5.54 2.71
CA LEU A 210 -12.05 -5.22 1.76
C LEU A 210 -10.69 -5.14 2.47
N TRP A 211 -10.63 -4.48 3.63
CA TRP A 211 -9.38 -4.31 4.38
C TRP A 211 -8.87 -5.61 5.00
N SER A 212 -9.75 -6.49 5.46
CA SER A 212 -9.33 -7.78 6.04
C SER A 212 -8.67 -8.71 5.02
N LEU A 213 -9.04 -8.58 3.74
CA LEU A 213 -8.46 -9.32 2.61
C LEU A 213 -7.15 -8.67 2.08
N ALA A 214 -6.74 -7.53 2.65
CA ALA A 214 -5.63 -6.71 2.18
C ALA A 214 -4.34 -6.84 3.00
N ILE A 215 -4.32 -7.67 4.05
CA ILE A 215 -3.19 -7.72 4.97
C ILE A 215 -1.97 -8.36 4.28
N ASN A 216 -0.95 -7.55 3.99
CA ASN A 216 0.27 -7.99 3.33
C ASN A 216 1.44 -7.00 3.55
N PRO A 217 2.70 -7.41 3.33
CA PRO A 217 3.88 -6.56 3.54
C PRO A 217 4.09 -5.44 2.49
N GLY A 218 3.39 -5.45 1.35
CA GLY A 218 3.54 -4.37 0.37
C GLY A 218 4.84 -4.36 -0.44
N ASN A 219 5.70 -5.36 -0.30
CA ASN A 219 7.05 -5.41 -0.92
C ASN A 219 7.15 -6.22 -2.22
N THR A 220 6.01 -6.64 -2.79
CA THR A 220 5.95 -7.30 -4.11
C THR A 220 5.03 -6.51 -5.02
N GLU A 221 5.21 -6.60 -6.34
CA GLU A 221 4.36 -5.91 -7.30
C GLU A 221 2.87 -6.25 -7.13
N LYS A 222 2.57 -7.52 -6.85
CA LYS A 222 1.23 -8.02 -6.53
C LYS A 222 0.62 -7.28 -5.34
N TYR A 223 1.39 -7.16 -4.26
CA TYR A 223 0.97 -6.49 -3.04
C TYR A 223 0.84 -4.98 -3.22
N ARG A 224 1.74 -4.38 -4.00
CA ARG A 224 1.68 -2.95 -4.32
C ARG A 224 0.43 -2.58 -5.09
N ALA A 225 0.05 -3.39 -6.08
CA ALA A 225 -1.18 -3.18 -6.83
C ALA A 225 -2.43 -3.29 -5.93
N LEU A 226 -2.48 -4.31 -5.07
CA LEU A 226 -3.59 -4.51 -4.13
C LEU A 226 -3.71 -3.35 -3.14
N ASN A 227 -2.59 -2.97 -2.52
CA ASN A 227 -2.57 -1.92 -1.51
C ASN A 227 -2.96 -0.57 -2.09
N PHE A 228 -2.44 -0.23 -3.27
CA PHE A 228 -2.84 0.98 -3.99
C PHE A 228 -4.35 1.05 -4.26
N VAL A 229 -4.93 -0.03 -4.80
CA VAL A 229 -6.37 -0.08 -5.10
C VAL A 229 -7.20 0.12 -3.83
N LEU A 230 -6.79 -0.49 -2.73
CA LEU A 230 -7.57 -0.41 -1.50
C LEU A 230 -7.35 0.88 -0.71
N THR A 231 -6.24 1.61 -0.89
CA THR A 231 -6.03 2.88 -0.20
C THR A 231 -6.46 4.11 -0.98
N ASP A 232 -6.47 4.04 -2.32
CA ASP A 232 -6.62 5.23 -3.16
C ASP A 232 -7.75 5.13 -4.20
N TYR A 233 -8.38 3.96 -4.39
CA TYR A 233 -9.41 3.78 -5.43
C TYR A 233 -10.81 3.51 -4.87
N LEU A 234 -11.62 4.57 -4.76
CA LEU A 234 -12.96 4.54 -4.16
C LEU A 234 -13.96 3.67 -4.92
N ASP A 235 -13.86 3.57 -6.24
CA ASP A 235 -14.84 2.85 -7.08
C ASP A 235 -15.01 1.38 -6.66
N VAL A 236 -13.94 0.73 -6.21
CA VAL A 236 -14.00 -0.65 -5.70
C VAL A 236 -14.94 -0.76 -4.49
N TYR A 237 -14.95 0.24 -3.62
CA TYR A 237 -15.82 0.28 -2.45
C TYR A 237 -17.28 0.54 -2.86
N LEU A 238 -17.51 1.48 -3.78
CA LEU A 238 -18.86 1.82 -4.26
C LEU A 238 -19.50 0.63 -4.97
N GLU A 239 -18.75 -0.05 -5.84
CA GLU A 239 -19.25 -1.20 -6.60
C GLU A 239 -19.42 -2.44 -5.71
N SER A 240 -18.53 -2.65 -4.74
CA SER A 240 -18.74 -3.68 -3.72
C SER A 240 -20.00 -3.41 -2.89
N TYR A 241 -20.25 -2.15 -2.51
CA TYR A 241 -21.45 -1.78 -1.77
C TYR A 241 -22.72 -2.12 -2.55
N LYS A 242 -22.79 -1.74 -3.84
CA LYS A 242 -23.96 -2.04 -4.69
C LYS A 242 -24.25 -3.53 -4.83
N LEU A 243 -23.21 -4.37 -4.87
CA LEU A 243 -23.36 -5.83 -4.96
C LEU A 243 -23.80 -6.46 -3.64
N LEU A 244 -23.31 -5.95 -2.50
CA LEU A 244 -23.64 -6.46 -1.17
C LEU A 244 -25.00 -5.94 -0.68
N TYR A 245 -25.41 -4.75 -1.11
CA TYR A 245 -26.62 -4.07 -0.66
C TYR A 245 -27.36 -3.47 -1.87
N PRO A 246 -27.92 -4.32 -2.75
CA PRO A 246 -28.63 -3.84 -3.93
C PRO A 246 -29.86 -3.02 -3.52
N THR A 247 -30.07 -1.89 -4.21
CA THR A 247 -31.24 -1.02 -3.98
C THR A 247 -32.54 -1.67 -4.48
N ASN A 248 -32.46 -2.44 -5.56
CA ASN A 248 -33.60 -3.18 -6.10
C ASN A 248 -33.66 -4.56 -5.44
N THR A 249 -34.78 -4.86 -4.78
CA THR A 249 -35.01 -6.15 -4.10
C THR A 249 -35.05 -7.36 -5.03
N SER A 250 -35.17 -7.13 -6.33
CA SER A 250 -35.11 -8.18 -7.35
C SER A 250 -33.68 -8.55 -7.74
N ASP A 251 -32.70 -7.69 -7.45
CA ASP A 251 -31.30 -7.98 -7.73
C ASP A 251 -30.74 -8.94 -6.68
N PRO A 252 -29.98 -9.97 -7.08
CA PRO A 252 -29.38 -10.88 -6.12
C PRO A 252 -28.35 -10.16 -5.26
N THR A 253 -28.37 -10.44 -3.96
CA THR A 253 -27.32 -10.05 -3.03
C THR A 253 -26.09 -10.92 -3.21
N TYR A 254 -24.91 -10.31 -3.15
CA TYR A 254 -23.64 -10.99 -3.22
C TYR A 254 -22.82 -10.82 -1.94
N GLU A 255 -21.87 -11.73 -1.75
CA GLU A 255 -20.80 -11.60 -0.77
C GLU A 255 -19.44 -11.60 -1.47
N LEU A 256 -18.55 -10.71 -1.02
CA LEU A 256 -17.15 -10.72 -1.41
C LEU A 256 -16.47 -11.94 -0.76
N THR A 257 -15.95 -12.85 -1.57
CA THR A 257 -15.32 -14.09 -1.09
C THR A 257 -13.81 -14.11 -1.23
N GLY A 258 -13.25 -13.24 -2.08
CA GLY A 258 -11.80 -13.15 -2.22
C GLY A 258 -11.35 -12.02 -3.13
N ILE A 259 -10.09 -11.66 -2.95
CA ILE A 259 -9.35 -10.76 -3.83
C ILE A 259 -8.10 -11.50 -4.28
N ARG A 260 -7.85 -11.54 -5.59
CA ARG A 260 -6.62 -12.07 -6.14
C ARG A 260 -5.99 -11.04 -7.06
N THR A 261 -4.67 -11.07 -7.11
CA THR A 261 -3.90 -10.18 -7.96
C THR A 261 -3.01 -11.02 -8.86
N THR A 262 -3.14 -10.80 -10.17
CA THR A 262 -2.45 -11.58 -11.21
C THR A 262 -1.80 -10.65 -12.22
N PRO A 263 -0.66 -11.02 -12.83
CA PRO A 263 -0.08 -10.25 -13.93
C PRO A 263 -1.08 -10.14 -15.10
N ALA A 264 -1.19 -8.97 -15.73
CA ALA A 264 -1.90 -8.83 -17.01
C ALA A 264 -1.21 -9.60 -18.14
N LEU A 265 -1.94 -10.02 -19.17
CA LEU A 265 -1.39 -10.85 -20.26
C LEU A 265 -0.36 -10.10 -21.13
N LEU A 266 -0.57 -8.80 -21.34
CA LEU A 266 0.27 -7.96 -22.17
C LEU A 266 0.86 -6.86 -21.31
N GLN A 267 2.18 -6.89 -21.10
CA GLN A 267 2.87 -5.92 -20.24
C GLN A 267 4.08 -5.25 -20.89
N GLY A 268 4.70 -5.87 -21.90
CA GLY A 268 5.96 -5.35 -22.45
C GLY A 268 6.99 -5.15 -21.32
N ASN A 269 7.51 -3.92 -21.18
CA ASN A 269 8.41 -3.53 -20.08
C ASN A 269 7.67 -2.99 -18.83
N GLN A 270 6.35 -2.83 -18.91
CA GLN A 270 5.54 -2.41 -17.77
C GLN A 270 5.29 -3.61 -16.86
N LYS A 271 4.95 -3.33 -15.61
CA LYS A 271 4.50 -4.30 -14.63
C LYS A 271 3.03 -4.01 -14.33
N ILE A 272 2.12 -4.59 -15.10
CA ILE A 272 0.68 -4.36 -14.97
C ILE A 272 0.03 -5.56 -14.27
N TYR A 273 -0.78 -5.30 -13.26
CA TYR A 273 -1.50 -6.34 -12.53
C TYR A 273 -3.01 -6.12 -12.58
N ASN A 274 -3.74 -7.21 -12.81
CA ASN A 274 -5.17 -7.31 -12.58
C ASN A 274 -5.42 -7.51 -11.08
N VAL A 275 -6.18 -6.62 -10.44
CA VAL A 275 -6.71 -6.82 -9.09
C VAL A 275 -8.17 -7.23 -9.22
N ILE A 276 -8.45 -8.51 -8.95
CA ILE A 276 -9.72 -9.18 -9.25
C ILE A 276 -10.45 -9.50 -7.95
N PHE A 277 -11.71 -9.11 -7.89
CA PHE A 277 -12.62 -9.26 -6.77
C PHE A 277 -13.69 -10.28 -7.14
N SER A 278 -13.79 -11.34 -6.34
CA SER A 278 -14.72 -12.44 -6.55
C SER A 278 -15.92 -12.32 -5.62
N TYR A 279 -17.12 -12.36 -6.19
CA TYR A 279 -18.39 -12.22 -5.50
C TYR A 279 -19.26 -13.46 -5.74
N GLN A 280 -19.76 -14.06 -4.67
CA GLN A 280 -20.69 -15.19 -4.75
C GLN A 280 -22.10 -14.74 -4.36
N PRO A 281 -23.15 -15.21 -5.05
CA PRO A 281 -24.52 -14.89 -4.67
C PRO A 281 -24.87 -15.57 -3.34
N THR A 282 -25.62 -14.89 -2.48
CA THR A 282 -26.13 -15.45 -1.21
C THR A 282 -27.27 -16.44 -1.40
N SER A 283 -27.81 -16.51 -2.62
CA SER A 283 -28.86 -17.43 -3.04
C SER A 283 -28.46 -18.08 -4.38
N THR A 284 -29.38 -18.80 -5.03
CA THR A 284 -29.09 -19.41 -6.34
C THR A 284 -28.73 -18.32 -7.37
N GLY A 285 -27.57 -18.45 -8.01
CA GLY A 285 -27.10 -17.46 -8.97
C GLY A 285 -25.73 -17.78 -9.55
N VAL A 286 -25.24 -16.89 -10.41
CA VAL A 286 -23.91 -16.98 -11.03
C VAL A 286 -22.95 -16.08 -10.26
N SER A 287 -21.77 -16.60 -9.93
CA SER A 287 -20.68 -15.80 -9.34
C SER A 287 -20.26 -14.67 -10.27
N LYS A 288 -19.94 -13.51 -9.70
CA LYS A 288 -19.41 -12.36 -10.44
C LYS A 288 -17.96 -12.14 -10.11
N GLU A 289 -17.18 -11.74 -11.11
CA GLU A 289 -15.85 -11.24 -10.89
C GLU A 289 -15.74 -9.85 -11.51
N LYS A 290 -15.14 -8.91 -10.77
CA LYS A 290 -14.82 -7.57 -11.25
C LYS A 290 -13.34 -7.31 -11.05
N TYR A 291 -12.74 -6.46 -11.85
CA TYR A 291 -11.32 -6.15 -11.76
C TYR A 291 -10.99 -4.75 -12.20
N CYS A 292 -9.82 -4.27 -11.80
CA CYS A 292 -9.14 -3.13 -12.39
C CYS A 292 -7.70 -3.52 -12.73
N GLN A 293 -7.06 -2.72 -13.59
CA GLN A 293 -5.64 -2.88 -13.90
C GLN A 293 -4.83 -1.75 -13.32
N VAL A 294 -3.71 -2.10 -12.71
CA VAL A 294 -2.79 -1.17 -12.06
C VAL A 294 -1.40 -1.35 -12.65
N ASP A 295 -0.78 -0.26 -13.06
CA ASP A 295 0.64 -0.23 -13.38
C ASP A 295 1.43 0.02 -12.09
N VAL A 296 2.36 -0.87 -11.77
CA VAL A 296 3.27 -0.80 -10.62
C VAL A 296 4.74 -0.78 -11.04
N THR A 297 5.03 -0.42 -12.29
CA THR A 297 6.39 -0.35 -12.85
C THR A 297 7.28 0.58 -12.02
N THR A 298 6.74 1.75 -11.69
CA THR A 298 7.43 2.79 -10.92
C THR A 298 6.94 2.82 -9.47
N GLU A 299 7.61 3.61 -8.64
CA GLU A 299 7.31 3.78 -7.21
C GLU A 299 5.84 4.11 -6.90
N PHE A 300 5.24 5.00 -7.69
CA PHE A 300 3.85 5.43 -7.54
C PHE A 300 2.94 4.68 -8.53
N PRO A 301 2.08 3.76 -8.05
CA PRO A 301 1.14 3.06 -8.92
C PRO A 301 0.05 3.97 -9.47
N TYR A 302 -0.56 3.56 -10.58
CA TYR A 302 -1.72 4.25 -11.16
C TYR A 302 -2.67 3.29 -11.86
N ILE A 303 -3.95 3.69 -11.97
CA ILE A 303 -4.99 2.90 -12.66
C ILE A 303 -4.75 2.98 -14.18
N VAL A 304 -4.62 1.82 -14.81
CA VAL A 304 -4.57 1.65 -16.27
C VAL A 304 -5.96 1.38 -16.82
N MET A 305 -6.69 0.46 -16.18
CA MET A 305 -8.06 0.11 -16.55
C MET A 305 -8.98 0.33 -15.34
N PRO A 306 -10.04 1.15 -15.49
CA PRO A 306 -11.04 1.33 -14.44
C PRO A 306 -11.73 0.02 -14.05
N PHE A 307 -12.43 0.05 -12.91
CA PHE A 307 -13.13 -1.11 -12.40
C PHE A 307 -14.23 -1.60 -13.37
N ALA A 308 -14.12 -2.84 -13.84
CA ALA A 308 -14.95 -3.43 -14.87
C ALA A 308 -15.26 -4.90 -14.56
N ASP A 309 -16.18 -5.50 -15.31
CA ASP A 309 -16.46 -6.94 -15.20
C ASP A 309 -15.26 -7.75 -15.71
N TYR A 310 -14.87 -8.77 -14.94
CA TYR A 310 -13.79 -9.68 -15.30
C TYR A 310 -14.38 -10.89 -16.00
N ILE A 311 -14.03 -11.06 -17.27
CA ILE A 311 -14.33 -12.25 -18.06
C ILE A 311 -13.04 -13.03 -18.17
N ALA A 312 -12.97 -14.20 -17.55
CA ALA A 312 -11.85 -15.10 -17.74
C ALA A 312 -11.77 -15.46 -19.23
N SER A 313 -10.71 -15.04 -19.90
CA SER A 313 -10.42 -15.52 -21.25
C SER A 313 -10.20 -17.02 -21.15
N TYR A 314 -11.04 -17.82 -21.80
CA TYR A 314 -10.73 -19.24 -22.00
C TYR A 314 -9.45 -19.31 -22.84
N ASN A 315 -8.37 -19.83 -22.24
CA ASN A 315 -7.24 -20.37 -23.00
C ASN A 315 -7.58 -21.80 -23.43
#